data_AF-A0AAN8I8L4-F1
#
_entry.id   AF-A0AAN8I8L4-F1
#
_cell.length_a   1.000
_cell.length_b   1.000
_cell.length_c   1.000
_cell.angle_alpha   90.00
_cell.angle_beta   90.00
_cell.angle_gamma   90.00
#
_symmetry.space_group_name_H-M   'P 1'
#
loop_
_entity.id
_entity.type
_entity.pdbx_description
1 polymer ?
#
loop_
_entity_poly.entity_id
_entity_poly.type
_entity_poly.pdbx_seq_one_letter_code
_entity_poly.pdbx_strand_id
1 'polypeptide(L)'
;MTLRVLPPNISIPLLEVSVHLGLPPTATYPGLNLWNCGLVADGADITKPENVVMRHTFTGTTDEAWFYAVSVSVEAKGVAAIQLMLECVQPIDQGNNSKVVECLRAFSEVLLDLGRILQRMHERCDPPVFYHRIRPFLAGSRGMEKAGLPRGVFYAEGDGRGSWRQYSGGSNAQSTLIQFLDIALGVKHLATGDRPGSKSSKTQTYLDEMRKYMPESHRRFLEHFSTIANVQQYATTCPASSDVHRAFDAAVDAMTAFRDIHIKIVARYIVRPSRAVSCELTSEHKNIATASSGASATRGELKGTGGTNLMAFLKQTRDETRRAKDAVPVC
;
A
#
# COMPACT_ATOMS: atom_id res chain seq x y z
N MET A 1 6.93 -28.48 -10.10
CA MET A 1 5.57 -28.57 -10.67
C MET A 1 4.75 -27.40 -10.10
N THR A 2 4.33 -26.42 -10.90
CA THR A 2 3.52 -25.30 -10.38
C THR A 2 2.08 -25.78 -10.23
N LEU A 3 1.55 -25.81 -9.00
CA LEU A 3 0.12 -26.04 -8.76
C LEU A 3 -0.67 -24.87 -9.38
N ARG A 4 -1.50 -25.18 -10.39
CA ARG A 4 -2.31 -24.19 -11.13
C ARG A 4 -3.80 -24.27 -10.80
N VAL A 5 -4.20 -25.24 -9.99
CA VAL A 5 -5.59 -25.55 -9.65
C VAL A 5 -5.73 -25.55 -8.14
N LEU A 6 -6.65 -24.73 -7.63
CA LEU A 6 -7.10 -24.79 -6.26
C LEU A 6 -8.25 -25.82 -6.17
N PRO A 7 -8.13 -26.87 -5.36
CA PRO A 7 -9.12 -27.95 -5.33
C PRO A 7 -10.46 -27.47 -4.75
N PRO A 8 -11.59 -28.10 -5.11
CA PRO A 8 -12.92 -27.62 -4.72
C PRO A 8 -13.14 -27.47 -3.22
N ASN A 9 -12.55 -28.36 -2.41
CA ASN A 9 -12.64 -28.34 -0.94
C ASN A 9 -11.98 -27.10 -0.29
N ILE A 10 -11.13 -26.37 -1.02
CA ILE A 10 -10.59 -25.08 -0.59
C ILE A 10 -11.20 -23.93 -1.38
N SER A 11 -11.36 -24.10 -2.69
CA SER A 11 -11.82 -23.07 -3.60
C SER A 11 -13.25 -22.62 -3.33
N ILE A 12 -14.19 -23.55 -3.12
CA ILE A 12 -15.60 -23.24 -2.85
C ILE A 12 -15.75 -22.39 -1.57
N PRO A 13 -15.28 -22.83 -0.39
CA PRO A 13 -15.44 -22.02 0.83
C PRO A 13 -14.65 -20.70 0.75
N LEU A 14 -13.48 -20.68 0.10
CA LEU A 14 -12.72 -19.44 -0.09
C LEU A 14 -13.49 -18.43 -0.94
N LEU A 15 -14.16 -18.87 -2.02
CA LEU A 15 -14.98 -18.00 -2.87
C LEU A 15 -16.18 -17.44 -2.10
N GLU A 16 -16.88 -18.28 -1.33
CA GLU A 16 -18.02 -17.87 -0.50
C GLU A 16 -17.62 -16.80 0.54
N VAL A 17 -16.55 -17.05 1.29
CA VAL A 17 -16.01 -16.10 2.28
C VAL A 17 -15.56 -14.80 1.61
N SER A 18 -14.94 -14.89 0.43
CA SER A 18 -14.48 -13.73 -0.33
C SER A 18 -15.65 -12.84 -0.78
N VAL A 19 -16.74 -13.44 -1.26
CA VAL A 19 -17.97 -12.72 -1.59
C VAL A 19 -18.57 -12.06 -0.35
N HIS A 20 -18.66 -12.80 0.76
CA HIS A 20 -19.21 -12.28 2.01
C HIS A 20 -18.43 -11.07 2.56
N LEU A 21 -17.09 -11.11 2.45
CA LEU A 21 -16.22 -10.03 2.92
C LEU A 21 -16.03 -8.89 1.89
N GLY A 22 -16.57 -9.04 0.67
CA GLY A 22 -16.37 -8.09 -0.41
C GLY A 22 -14.90 -7.99 -0.87
N LEU A 23 -14.12 -9.06 -0.74
CA LEU A 23 -12.71 -9.15 -1.08
C LEU A 23 -12.45 -10.19 -2.18
N PRO A 24 -11.35 -10.09 -2.95
CA PRO A 24 -10.94 -11.14 -3.85
C PRO A 24 -10.39 -12.35 -3.08
N PRO A 25 -10.54 -13.59 -3.62
CA PRO A 25 -10.07 -14.84 -3.03
C PRO A 25 -8.54 -15.01 -3.16
N THR A 26 -7.77 -14.07 -2.61
CA THR A 26 -6.30 -14.08 -2.60
C THR A 26 -5.81 -13.52 -1.27
N ALA A 27 -4.53 -13.68 -0.96
CA ALA A 27 -3.93 -13.00 0.18
C ALA A 27 -3.94 -11.47 -0.04
N THR A 28 -4.79 -10.77 0.70
CA THR A 28 -4.93 -9.31 0.67
C THR A 28 -4.24 -8.67 1.89
N TYR A 29 -3.93 -7.38 1.81
CA TYR A 29 -3.32 -6.64 2.92
C TYR A 29 -4.13 -6.72 4.23
N PRO A 30 -5.48 -6.61 4.25
CA PRO A 30 -6.27 -6.84 5.46
C PRO A 30 -6.05 -8.23 6.08
N GLY A 31 -6.08 -9.29 5.26
CA GLY A 31 -5.89 -10.66 5.75
C GLY A 31 -4.48 -10.95 6.22
N LEU A 32 -3.47 -10.32 5.63
CA LEU A 32 -2.06 -10.51 6.00
C LEU A 32 -1.64 -9.67 7.22
N ASN A 33 -2.28 -8.52 7.44
CA ASN A 33 -1.92 -7.56 8.48
C ASN A 33 -3.06 -7.33 9.48
N LEU A 34 -4.10 -6.59 9.06
CA LEU A 34 -5.13 -6.04 9.95
C LEU A 34 -5.85 -7.09 10.79
N TRP A 35 -6.13 -8.26 10.20
CA TRP A 35 -6.81 -9.37 10.88
C TRP A 35 -5.85 -10.42 11.45
N ASN A 36 -4.56 -10.30 11.13
CA ASN A 36 -3.54 -11.29 11.46
C ASN A 36 -2.72 -10.92 12.71
N CYS A 37 -3.16 -9.98 13.54
CA CYS A 37 -2.38 -9.51 14.69
C CYS A 37 -3.05 -9.79 16.05
N GLY A 38 -2.23 -9.72 17.08
CA GLY A 38 -2.59 -9.64 18.49
C GLY A 38 -1.54 -8.82 19.24
N LEU A 39 -1.70 -8.70 20.56
CA LEU A 39 -0.74 -8.02 21.43
C LEU A 39 0.05 -9.01 22.28
N VAL A 40 1.29 -8.67 22.61
CA VAL A 40 2.13 -9.45 23.55
C VAL A 40 1.53 -9.52 24.96
N ALA A 41 0.75 -8.50 25.34
CA ALA A 41 0.06 -8.41 26.62
C ALA A 41 -1.16 -7.49 26.49
N ASP A 42 -2.14 -7.67 27.37
CA ASP A 42 -3.31 -6.80 27.44
C ASP A 42 -2.90 -5.35 27.74
N GLY A 43 -3.47 -4.40 26.99
CA GLY A 43 -3.17 -2.97 27.12
C GLY A 43 -1.81 -2.54 26.55
N ALA A 44 -1.04 -3.43 25.92
CA ALA A 44 0.20 -3.05 25.26
C ALA A 44 -0.06 -2.06 24.11
N ASP A 45 0.82 -1.08 23.94
CA ASP A 45 0.71 -0.06 22.90
C ASP A 45 0.96 -0.68 21.52
N ILE A 46 -0.10 -0.83 20.73
CA ILE A 46 -0.08 -1.40 19.37
C ILE A 46 0.73 -0.56 18.37
N THR A 47 1.03 0.71 18.68
CA THR A 47 1.85 1.56 17.80
C THR A 47 3.35 1.22 17.88
N LYS A 48 3.73 0.31 18.79
CA LYS A 48 5.08 -0.21 18.94
C LYS A 48 5.17 -1.62 18.34
N PRO A 49 5.94 -1.83 17.25
CA PRO A 49 6.08 -3.13 16.60
C PRO A 49 6.46 -4.29 17.53
N GLU A 50 7.28 -4.06 18.56
CA GLU A 50 7.65 -5.09 19.55
C GLU A 50 6.48 -5.61 20.39
N ASN A 51 5.36 -4.88 20.44
CA ASN A 51 4.16 -5.29 21.14
C ASN A 51 3.18 -6.07 20.27
N VAL A 52 3.44 -6.19 18.96
CA VAL A 52 2.54 -6.84 18.00
C VAL A 52 3.00 -8.27 17.74
N VAL A 53 2.09 -9.22 17.88
CA VAL A 53 2.31 -10.64 17.54
C VAL A 53 1.47 -11.04 16.35
N MET A 54 2.04 -11.83 15.44
CA MET A 54 1.34 -12.33 14.26
C MET A 54 0.72 -13.69 14.55
N ARG A 55 -0.55 -13.89 14.17
CA ARG A 55 -1.27 -15.16 14.38
C ARG A 55 -0.80 -16.25 13.40
N HIS A 56 -0.51 -15.84 12.18
CA HIS A 56 -0.07 -16.71 11.10
C HIS A 56 1.11 -16.11 10.35
N THR A 57 2.06 -16.98 9.98
CA THR A 57 3.23 -16.68 9.14
C THR A 57 3.46 -17.86 8.20
N PHE A 58 3.90 -17.62 6.97
CA PHE A 58 4.20 -18.70 6.02
C PHE A 58 5.56 -19.35 6.26
N THR A 59 6.54 -18.57 6.70
CA THR A 59 7.95 -18.97 6.81
C THR A 59 8.37 -19.30 8.23
N GLY A 60 7.60 -18.88 9.23
CA GLY A 60 7.91 -19.02 10.65
C GLY A 60 9.11 -18.17 11.11
N THR A 61 9.62 -17.25 10.28
CA THR A 61 10.77 -16.43 10.66
C THR A 61 10.37 -15.21 11.47
N THR A 62 11.30 -14.73 12.30
CA THR A 62 11.15 -13.45 12.99
C THR A 62 11.07 -12.27 12.02
N ASP A 63 11.72 -12.35 10.86
CA ASP A 63 11.66 -11.34 9.81
C ASP A 63 10.25 -11.15 9.24
N GLU A 64 9.51 -12.25 9.03
CA GLU A 64 8.14 -12.19 8.52
C GLU A 64 7.20 -11.59 9.56
N ALA A 65 7.32 -12.04 10.82
CA ALA A 65 6.55 -11.47 11.91
C ALA A 65 6.83 -9.97 12.06
N TRP A 66 8.10 -9.55 11.97
CA TRP A 66 8.47 -8.14 12.07
C TRP A 66 7.96 -7.30 10.90
N PHE A 67 8.02 -7.83 9.67
CA PHE A 67 7.51 -7.16 8.48
C PHE A 67 6.02 -6.78 8.63
N TYR A 68 5.21 -7.71 9.14
CA TYR A 68 3.80 -7.44 9.41
C TYR A 68 3.60 -6.56 10.66
N ALA A 69 4.34 -6.79 11.74
CA ALA A 69 4.24 -6.00 12.98
C ALA A 69 4.50 -4.50 12.75
N VAL A 70 5.52 -4.17 11.95
CA VAL A 70 5.80 -2.79 11.54
C VAL A 70 4.64 -2.22 10.73
N SER A 71 4.09 -3.00 9.79
CA SER A 71 2.95 -2.58 8.96
C SER A 71 1.70 -2.30 9.80
N VAL A 72 1.37 -3.19 10.74
CA VAL A 72 0.25 -3.01 11.69
C VAL A 72 0.46 -1.79 12.59
N SER A 73 1.68 -1.54 13.05
CA SER A 73 1.98 -0.39 13.90
C SER A 73 1.83 0.94 13.17
N VAL A 74 2.18 0.99 11.87
CA VAL A 74 1.90 2.14 10.99
C VAL A 74 0.39 2.38 10.88
N GLU A 75 -0.40 1.32 10.64
CA GLU A 75 -1.86 1.42 10.58
C GLU A 75 -2.44 1.95 11.89
N ALA A 76 -2.02 1.40 13.03
CA ALA A 76 -2.51 1.79 14.33
C ALA A 76 -2.15 3.24 14.68
N LYS A 77 -0.92 3.68 14.39
CA LYS A 77 -0.53 5.08 14.59
C LYS A 77 -1.31 6.03 13.67
N GLY A 78 -1.66 5.58 12.47
CA GLY A 78 -2.42 6.36 11.49
C GLY A 78 -3.87 6.64 11.88
N VAL A 79 -4.43 5.98 12.89
CA VAL A 79 -5.78 6.29 13.41
C VAL A 79 -5.89 7.76 13.83
N ALA A 80 -4.83 8.31 14.45
CA ALA A 80 -4.79 9.72 14.82
C ALA A 80 -4.89 10.65 13.61
N ALA A 81 -4.25 10.29 12.50
CA ALA A 81 -4.35 11.04 11.24
C ALA A 81 -5.78 11.04 10.68
N ILE A 82 -6.50 9.92 10.81
CA ILE A 82 -7.91 9.83 10.39
C ILE A 82 -8.80 10.77 11.22
N GLN A 83 -8.66 10.72 12.54
CA GLN A 83 -9.44 11.56 13.46
C GLN A 83 -9.17 13.06 13.21
N LEU A 84 -7.90 13.45 13.15
CA LEU A 84 -7.50 14.85 12.93
C LEU A 84 -8.09 15.43 11.64
N MET A 85 -8.07 14.66 10.55
CA MET A 85 -8.55 15.16 9.26
C MET A 85 -10.07 15.13 9.13
N LEU A 86 -10.77 14.27 9.87
CA LEU A 86 -12.23 14.36 10.01
C LEU A 86 -12.62 15.59 10.84
N GLU A 87 -11.93 15.84 11.95
CA GLU A 87 -12.14 17.02 12.80
C GLU A 87 -11.77 18.33 12.09
N CYS A 88 -10.89 18.29 11.08
CA CYS A 88 -10.47 19.46 10.32
C CYS A 88 -11.56 19.96 9.34
N VAL A 89 -12.53 19.12 8.96
CA VAL A 89 -13.58 19.48 7.98
C VAL A 89 -14.45 20.64 8.48
N GLN A 90 -14.96 20.55 9.71
CA GLN A 90 -15.84 21.59 10.25
C GLN A 90 -15.13 22.96 10.43
N PRO A 91 -13.90 23.04 10.97
CA PRO A 91 -13.11 24.27 10.98
C PRO A 91 -12.91 24.91 9.61
N ILE A 92 -12.71 24.11 8.55
CA ILE A 92 -12.59 24.60 7.18
C ILE A 92 -13.89 25.29 6.75
N ASP A 93 -15.03 24.62 6.94
CA ASP A 93 -16.35 25.14 6.57
C ASP A 93 -16.70 26.44 7.33
N GLN A 94 -16.20 26.58 8.55
CA GLN A 94 -16.39 27.76 9.39
C GLN A 94 -15.36 28.88 9.14
N GLY A 95 -14.34 28.64 8.30
CA GLY A 95 -13.26 29.60 8.09
C GLY A 95 -12.33 29.76 9.31
N ASN A 96 -12.28 28.79 10.22
CA ASN A 96 -11.48 28.85 11.44
C ASN A 96 -10.01 28.46 11.18
N ASN A 97 -9.25 29.42 10.63
CA ASN A 97 -7.83 29.27 10.30
C ASN A 97 -6.99 28.71 11.46
N SER A 98 -7.23 29.15 12.69
CA SER A 98 -6.41 28.71 13.84
C SER A 98 -6.57 27.23 14.11
N LYS A 99 -7.80 26.70 14.03
CA LYS A 99 -8.05 25.28 14.28
C LYS A 99 -7.57 24.43 13.10
N VAL A 100 -7.70 24.92 11.86
CA VAL A 100 -7.13 24.25 10.67
C VAL A 100 -5.61 24.11 10.79
N VAL A 101 -4.91 25.15 11.23
CA VAL A 101 -3.46 25.12 11.46
C VAL A 101 -3.08 24.09 12.54
N GLU A 102 -3.83 24.04 13.65
CA GLU A 102 -3.61 23.06 14.71
C GLU A 102 -3.74 21.62 14.18
N CYS A 103 -4.83 21.33 13.47
CA CYS A 103 -5.08 20.02 12.86
C CYS A 103 -3.98 19.62 11.88
N LEU A 104 -3.57 20.52 10.98
CA LEU A 104 -2.53 20.25 9.98
C LEU A 104 -1.14 20.04 10.59
N ARG A 105 -0.80 20.78 11.65
CA ARG A 105 0.46 20.57 12.38
C ARG A 105 0.46 19.22 13.09
N ALA A 106 -0.61 18.88 13.80
CA ALA A 106 -0.75 17.58 14.45
C ALA A 106 -0.71 16.43 13.44
N PHE A 107 -1.36 16.59 12.28
CA PHE A 107 -1.35 15.63 11.20
C PHE A 107 0.06 15.43 10.62
N SER A 108 0.82 16.51 10.46
CA SER A 108 2.23 16.46 10.04
C SER A 108 3.09 15.64 11.00
N GLU A 109 2.92 15.82 12.31
CA GLU A 109 3.65 15.02 13.32
C GLU A 109 3.29 13.53 13.24
N VAL A 110 2.01 13.20 13.01
CA VAL A 110 1.60 11.81 12.78
C VAL A 110 2.31 11.23 11.55
N LEU A 111 2.36 11.94 10.43
CA LEU A 111 3.06 11.49 9.22
C LEU A 111 4.56 11.24 9.46
N LEU A 112 5.21 12.10 10.24
CA LEU A 112 6.61 11.91 10.63
C LEU A 112 6.79 10.66 11.51
N ASP A 113 5.87 10.42 12.45
CA ASP A 113 5.85 9.20 13.26
C ASP A 113 5.64 7.93 12.43
N LEU A 114 4.74 7.96 11.42
CA LEU A 114 4.57 6.84 10.49
C LEU A 114 5.90 6.53 9.78
N GLY A 115 6.64 7.57 9.39
CA GLY A 115 7.98 7.44 8.82
C GLY A 115 8.97 6.78 9.77
N ARG A 116 9.01 7.22 11.03
CA ARG A 116 9.88 6.65 12.08
C ARG A 116 9.56 5.17 12.29
N ILE A 117 8.29 4.80 12.42
CA ILE A 117 7.85 3.40 12.57
C ILE A 117 8.26 2.58 11.35
N LEU A 118 8.03 3.09 10.14
CA LEU A 118 8.36 2.38 8.91
C LEU A 118 9.88 2.11 8.78
N GLN A 119 10.74 3.03 9.25
CA GLN A 119 12.19 2.84 9.26
C GLN A 119 12.64 1.68 10.17
N ARG A 120 11.83 1.33 11.19
CA ARG A 120 12.10 0.20 12.09
C ARG A 120 12.07 -1.15 11.38
N MET A 121 11.62 -1.21 10.12
CA MET A 121 11.76 -2.40 9.27
C MET A 121 13.21 -2.94 9.27
N HIS A 122 14.20 -2.05 9.35
CA HIS A 122 15.62 -2.42 9.37
C HIS A 122 16.09 -3.13 10.64
N GLU A 123 15.32 -3.07 11.74
CA GLU A 123 15.74 -3.60 13.03
C GLU A 123 15.76 -5.13 13.05
N ARG A 124 14.73 -5.77 12.47
CA ARG A 124 14.53 -7.22 12.57
C ARG A 124 14.01 -7.89 11.30
N CYS A 125 14.12 -7.22 10.15
CA CYS A 125 13.85 -7.82 8.85
C CYS A 125 15.05 -7.66 7.92
N ASP A 126 15.69 -8.78 7.61
CA ASP A 126 16.84 -8.87 6.71
C ASP A 126 16.42 -8.83 5.23
N PRO A 127 17.05 -7.98 4.38
CA PRO A 127 16.66 -7.85 2.98
C PRO A 127 16.71 -9.14 2.13
N PRO A 128 17.78 -9.97 2.20
CA PRO A 128 17.76 -11.31 1.61
C PRO A 128 16.59 -12.19 2.06
N VAL A 129 16.31 -12.26 3.37
CA VAL A 129 15.19 -13.06 3.91
C VAL A 129 13.87 -12.57 3.34
N PHE A 130 13.62 -11.26 3.35
CA PHE A 130 12.42 -10.69 2.75
C PHE A 130 12.29 -11.04 1.27
N TYR A 131 13.34 -10.80 0.48
CA TYR A 131 13.27 -10.95 -0.97
C TYR A 131 13.06 -12.40 -1.40
N HIS A 132 13.77 -13.34 -0.76
CA HIS A 132 13.81 -14.74 -1.19
C HIS A 132 12.80 -15.64 -0.50
N ARG A 133 12.48 -15.37 0.77
CA ARG A 133 11.63 -16.24 1.59
C ARG A 133 10.24 -15.68 1.81
N ILE A 134 10.09 -14.39 2.07
CA ILE A 134 8.80 -13.78 2.41
C ILE A 134 8.02 -13.36 1.15
N ARG A 135 8.65 -12.52 0.30
CA ARG A 135 8.03 -11.92 -0.89
C ARG A 135 7.35 -12.93 -1.84
N PRO A 136 7.84 -14.18 -2.03
CA PRO A 136 7.12 -15.17 -2.82
C PRO A 136 5.69 -15.48 -2.35
N PHE A 137 5.45 -15.50 -1.03
CA PHE A 137 4.12 -15.74 -0.46
C PHE A 137 3.19 -14.52 -0.54
N LEU A 138 3.75 -13.34 -0.76
CA LEU A 138 2.99 -12.11 -0.97
C LEU A 138 2.57 -11.91 -2.44
N ALA A 139 3.11 -12.71 -3.37
CA ALA A 139 2.83 -12.57 -4.79
C ALA A 139 1.44 -13.15 -5.15
N GLY A 140 0.74 -12.42 -6.02
CA GLY A 140 -0.51 -12.90 -6.61
C GLY A 140 -0.29 -13.71 -7.89
N SER A 141 -1.36 -13.96 -8.62
CA SER A 141 -1.37 -14.70 -9.89
C SER A 141 -1.46 -13.82 -11.14
N ARG A 142 -1.69 -12.51 -10.98
CA ARG A 142 -1.75 -11.54 -12.08
C ARG A 142 -0.37 -11.19 -12.62
N GLY A 143 -0.21 -11.20 -13.95
CA GLY A 143 1.04 -10.84 -14.62
C GLY A 143 2.20 -11.82 -14.35
N MET A 144 1.86 -13.08 -14.03
CA MET A 144 2.78 -14.15 -13.67
C MET A 144 2.96 -15.18 -14.79
N GLU A 145 2.80 -14.77 -16.06
CA GLU A 145 2.94 -15.62 -17.25
C GLU A 145 4.33 -16.31 -17.25
N LYS A 146 5.39 -15.54 -16.99
CA LYS A 146 6.78 -16.01 -16.94
C LYS A 146 7.08 -16.93 -15.75
N ALA A 147 6.24 -16.90 -14.71
CA ALA A 147 6.31 -17.82 -13.58
C ALA A 147 5.43 -19.07 -13.78
N GLY A 148 4.86 -19.24 -14.98
CA GLY A 148 4.05 -20.40 -15.33
C GLY A 148 2.58 -20.28 -14.91
N LEU A 149 2.06 -19.06 -14.71
CA LEU A 149 0.64 -18.78 -14.43
C LEU A 149 0.02 -17.85 -15.49
N PRO A 150 0.01 -18.22 -16.78
CA PRO A 150 -0.44 -17.34 -17.87
C PRO A 150 -1.94 -17.00 -17.80
N ARG A 151 -2.73 -17.84 -17.13
CA ARG A 151 -4.16 -17.62 -16.89
C ARG A 151 -4.47 -17.40 -15.41
N GLY A 152 -3.43 -17.18 -14.60
CA GLY A 152 -3.53 -17.20 -13.14
C GLY A 152 -3.77 -18.60 -12.58
N VAL A 153 -4.68 -18.72 -11.62
CA VAL A 153 -5.02 -19.96 -10.91
C VAL A 153 -6.45 -20.37 -11.24
N PHE A 154 -6.70 -21.65 -11.46
CA PHE A 154 -8.04 -22.20 -11.65
C PHE A 154 -8.69 -22.47 -10.28
N TYR A 155 -9.80 -21.79 -10.01
CA TYR A 155 -10.63 -21.99 -8.81
C TYR A 155 -11.69 -23.02 -9.15
N ALA A 156 -11.50 -24.27 -8.71
CA ALA A 156 -12.42 -25.36 -9.01
C ALA A 156 -13.69 -25.28 -8.14
N GLU A 157 -14.83 -25.63 -8.72
CA GLU A 157 -16.16 -25.60 -8.08
C GLU A 157 -16.85 -26.98 -8.09
N GLY A 158 -16.06 -28.04 -8.30
CA GLY A 158 -16.55 -29.43 -8.39
C GLY A 158 -17.05 -29.81 -9.78
N ASP A 159 -17.08 -31.11 -10.09
CA ASP A 159 -17.66 -31.68 -11.32
C ASP A 159 -17.13 -31.07 -12.63
N GLY A 160 -15.83 -30.74 -12.65
CA GLY A 160 -15.17 -30.10 -13.79
C GLY A 160 -15.53 -28.61 -13.97
N ARG A 161 -16.33 -28.01 -13.09
CA ARG A 161 -16.66 -26.58 -13.09
C ARG A 161 -15.57 -25.76 -12.38
N GLY A 162 -15.51 -24.47 -12.72
CA GLY A 162 -14.60 -23.50 -12.14
C GLY A 162 -14.13 -22.46 -13.15
N SER A 163 -13.24 -21.58 -12.72
CA SER A 163 -12.75 -20.48 -13.56
C SER A 163 -11.28 -20.16 -13.32
N TRP A 164 -10.58 -19.80 -14.40
CA TRP A 164 -9.23 -19.25 -14.33
C TRP A 164 -9.31 -17.78 -13.88
N ARG A 165 -8.54 -17.42 -12.84
CA ARG A 165 -8.60 -16.08 -12.24
C ARG A 165 -7.21 -15.52 -11.94
N GLN A 166 -7.06 -14.22 -12.18
CA GLN A 166 -5.84 -13.45 -11.98
C GLN A 166 -6.04 -12.36 -10.94
N TYR A 167 -5.37 -12.51 -9.80
CA TYR A 167 -5.43 -11.56 -8.69
C TYR A 167 -4.05 -10.97 -8.40
N SER A 168 -4.02 -9.70 -8.03
CA SER A 168 -2.83 -9.03 -7.53
C SER A 168 -2.46 -9.59 -6.16
N GLY A 169 -1.16 -9.62 -5.85
CA GLY A 169 -0.67 -10.01 -4.53
C GLY A 169 -0.90 -8.94 -3.48
N GLY A 170 -0.61 -9.28 -2.23
CA GLY A 170 -0.62 -8.33 -1.11
C GLY A 170 0.37 -7.20 -1.34
N SER A 171 -0.08 -5.95 -1.15
CA SER A 171 0.80 -4.77 -1.20
C SER A 171 0.24 -3.63 -0.36
N ASN A 172 1.11 -2.71 0.06
CA ASN A 172 0.72 -1.54 0.85
C ASN A 172 -0.22 -0.59 0.09
N ALA A 173 -0.38 -0.73 -1.23
CA ALA A 173 -1.38 0.01 -2.00
C ALA A 173 -2.84 -0.40 -1.66
N GLN A 174 -3.00 -1.54 -0.99
CA GLN A 174 -4.28 -2.03 -0.46
C GLN A 174 -4.54 -1.54 0.97
N SER A 175 -3.62 -0.77 1.57
CA SER A 175 -3.88 -0.06 2.83
C SER A 175 -4.88 1.07 2.58
N THR A 176 -5.96 1.07 3.35
CA THR A 176 -6.93 2.17 3.38
C THR A 176 -6.31 3.44 3.92
N LEU A 177 -5.47 3.35 4.96
CA LEU A 177 -4.77 4.48 5.54
C LEU A 177 -3.92 5.21 4.50
N ILE A 178 -3.12 4.49 3.71
CA ILE A 178 -2.24 5.14 2.72
C ILE A 178 -3.05 5.97 1.71
N GLN A 179 -4.15 5.43 1.19
CA GLN A 179 -5.01 6.19 0.27
C GLN A 179 -5.82 7.30 0.98
N PHE A 180 -6.16 7.11 2.25
CA PHE A 180 -6.78 8.16 3.06
C PHE A 180 -5.87 9.38 3.18
N LEU A 181 -4.58 9.19 3.47
CA LEU A 181 -3.62 10.30 3.58
C LEU A 181 -3.51 11.11 2.29
N ASP A 182 -3.58 10.43 1.13
CA ASP A 182 -3.59 11.08 -0.18
C ASP A 182 -4.86 11.90 -0.40
N ILE A 183 -6.03 11.33 -0.11
CA ILE A 183 -7.31 12.03 -0.21
C ILE A 183 -7.35 13.23 0.75
N ALA A 184 -6.86 13.04 1.97
CA ALA A 184 -6.81 14.08 2.99
C ALA A 184 -5.99 15.28 2.55
N LEU A 185 -4.91 15.08 1.78
CA LEU A 185 -4.07 16.15 1.24
C LEU A 185 -4.47 16.60 -0.18
N GLY A 186 -5.57 16.08 -0.72
CA GLY A 186 -6.02 16.41 -2.09
C GLY A 186 -5.10 15.88 -3.20
N VAL A 187 -4.25 14.89 -2.91
CA VAL A 187 -3.34 14.30 -3.91
C VAL A 187 -4.14 13.56 -4.98
N LYS A 188 -3.87 13.87 -6.25
CA LYS A 188 -4.48 13.19 -7.40
C LYS A 188 -3.42 12.33 -8.09
N HIS A 189 -3.77 11.06 -8.28
CA HIS A 189 -2.89 10.08 -8.93
C HIS A 189 -3.29 9.85 -10.38
N LEU A 190 -2.30 9.74 -11.25
CA LEU A 190 -2.49 9.35 -12.65
C LEU A 190 -2.15 7.86 -12.84
N ALA A 191 -2.51 7.30 -13.98
CA ALA A 191 -2.01 5.98 -14.36
C ALA A 191 -0.46 6.02 -14.45
N THR A 192 0.19 4.90 -14.13
CA THR A 192 1.65 4.87 -14.07
C THR A 192 2.26 5.13 -15.45
N GLY A 193 3.14 6.14 -15.55
CA GLY A 193 3.76 6.59 -16.80
C GLY A 193 3.04 7.74 -17.49
N ASP A 194 1.81 8.08 -17.06
CA ASP A 194 1.09 9.24 -17.59
C ASP A 194 1.67 10.55 -17.05
N ARG A 195 1.57 11.61 -17.87
CA ARG A 195 1.95 12.98 -17.50
C ARG A 195 0.70 13.86 -17.36
N PRO A 196 0.77 14.92 -16.54
CA PRO A 196 -0.28 15.94 -16.49
C PRO A 196 -0.57 16.49 -17.90
N GLY A 197 -1.84 16.54 -18.28
CA GLY A 197 -2.26 16.96 -19.63
C GLY A 197 -2.32 15.86 -20.69
N SER A 198 -1.98 14.61 -20.34
CA SER A 198 -2.29 13.44 -21.18
C SER A 198 -3.81 13.27 -21.31
N LYS A 199 -4.32 13.07 -22.53
CA LYS A 199 -5.77 12.91 -22.83
C LYS A 199 -6.36 11.57 -22.32
N SER A 200 -5.70 10.87 -21.40
CA SER A 200 -6.15 9.61 -20.79
C SER A 200 -7.06 9.83 -19.57
N SER A 201 -8.09 10.68 -19.67
CA SER A 201 -9.00 10.98 -18.54
C SER A 201 -9.93 9.82 -18.12
N LYS A 202 -9.71 8.59 -18.63
CA LYS A 202 -10.58 7.42 -18.40
C LYS A 202 -9.84 6.17 -17.91
N THR A 203 -8.54 6.22 -17.65
CA THR A 203 -7.82 5.02 -17.20
C THR A 203 -7.88 4.93 -15.68
N GLN A 204 -8.55 3.90 -15.16
CA GLN A 204 -8.51 3.53 -13.74
C GLN A 204 -7.05 3.40 -13.28
N THR A 205 -6.68 4.07 -12.19
CA THR A 205 -5.32 4.00 -11.67
C THR A 205 -5.08 2.66 -10.97
N TYR A 206 -3.81 2.29 -10.77
CA TYR A 206 -3.48 1.12 -9.96
C TYR A 206 -4.01 1.24 -8.52
N LEU A 207 -4.01 2.44 -7.94
CA LEU A 207 -4.56 2.68 -6.60
C LEU A 207 -6.07 2.46 -6.57
N ASP A 208 -6.81 2.90 -7.60
CA ASP A 208 -8.25 2.64 -7.72
C ASP A 208 -8.53 1.13 -7.82
N GLU A 209 -7.71 0.39 -8.57
CA GLU A 209 -7.82 -1.07 -8.63
C GLU A 209 -7.59 -1.71 -7.25
N MET A 210 -6.63 -1.22 -6.48
CA MET A 210 -6.32 -1.75 -5.14
C MET A 210 -7.42 -1.49 -4.10
N ARG A 211 -8.34 -0.53 -4.33
CA ARG A 211 -9.53 -0.37 -3.47
C ARG A 211 -10.46 -1.59 -3.51
N LYS A 212 -10.41 -2.39 -4.59
CA LYS A 212 -11.14 -3.67 -4.67
C LYS A 212 -10.58 -4.75 -3.74
N TYR A 213 -9.38 -4.52 -3.18
CA TYR A 213 -8.70 -5.41 -2.23
C TYR A 213 -8.77 -4.88 -0.80
N MET A 214 -9.54 -3.81 -0.57
CA MET A 214 -9.87 -3.28 0.76
C MET A 214 -11.23 -3.82 1.21
N PRO A 215 -11.48 -3.97 2.53
CA PRO A 215 -12.81 -4.30 3.04
C PRO A 215 -13.84 -3.30 2.51
N GLU A 216 -15.05 -3.77 2.20
CA GLU A 216 -16.06 -2.92 1.55
C GLU A 216 -16.37 -1.64 2.35
N SER A 217 -16.52 -1.76 3.67
CA SER A 217 -16.76 -0.62 4.56
C SER A 217 -15.64 0.44 4.49
N HIS A 218 -14.39 0.01 4.36
CA HIS A 218 -13.23 0.90 4.25
C HIS A 218 -13.21 1.65 2.92
N ARG A 219 -13.55 0.96 1.82
CA ARG A 219 -13.66 1.58 0.50
C ARG A 219 -14.80 2.61 0.47
N ARG A 220 -15.97 2.29 1.04
CA ARG A 220 -17.08 3.23 1.19
C ARG A 220 -16.70 4.45 2.02
N PHE A 221 -15.91 4.25 3.08
CA PHE A 221 -15.35 5.35 3.87
C PHE A 221 -14.45 6.27 3.02
N LEU A 222 -13.53 5.72 2.22
CA LEU A 222 -12.69 6.54 1.33
C LEU A 222 -13.52 7.29 0.28
N GLU A 223 -14.52 6.65 -0.30
CA GLU A 223 -15.43 7.27 -1.26
C GLU A 223 -16.19 8.44 -0.63
N HIS A 224 -16.74 8.26 0.57
CA HIS A 224 -17.41 9.34 1.31
C HIS A 224 -16.44 10.45 1.69
N PHE A 225 -15.30 10.12 2.30
CA PHE A 225 -14.31 11.11 2.71
C PHE A 225 -13.79 11.93 1.53
N SER A 226 -13.65 11.33 0.34
CA SER A 226 -13.28 12.05 -0.88
C SER A 226 -14.28 13.14 -1.31
N THR A 227 -15.54 13.06 -0.86
CA THR A 227 -16.56 14.08 -1.16
C THR A 227 -16.54 15.27 -0.21
N ILE A 228 -15.95 15.11 0.97
CA ILE A 228 -15.89 16.15 2.02
C ILE A 228 -14.48 16.70 2.25
N ALA A 229 -13.44 15.98 1.80
CA ALA A 229 -12.05 16.41 1.94
C ALA A 229 -11.77 17.65 1.08
N ASN A 230 -11.58 18.79 1.73
CA ASN A 230 -11.47 20.11 1.10
C ASN A 230 -10.23 20.92 1.57
N VAL A 231 -9.30 20.31 2.32
CA VAL A 231 -8.17 21.05 2.93
C VAL A 231 -7.22 21.67 1.90
N GLN A 232 -6.94 20.98 0.79
CA GLN A 232 -6.08 21.53 -0.27
C GLN A 232 -6.74 22.76 -0.89
N GLN A 233 -8.02 22.64 -1.26
CA GLN A 233 -8.79 23.74 -1.84
C GLN A 233 -8.84 24.94 -0.89
N TYR A 234 -9.07 24.68 0.40
CA TYR A 234 -9.08 25.73 1.41
C TYR A 234 -7.72 26.41 1.57
N ALA A 235 -6.65 25.63 1.71
CA ALA A 235 -5.29 26.15 1.90
C ALA A 235 -4.77 26.94 0.69
N THR A 236 -5.18 26.58 -0.53
CA THR A 236 -4.77 27.28 -1.77
C THR A 236 -5.55 28.57 -2.01
N THR A 237 -6.73 28.75 -1.39
CA THR A 237 -7.44 30.05 -1.38
C THR A 237 -6.82 31.05 -0.40
N CYS A 238 -6.08 30.55 0.60
CA CYS A 238 -5.38 31.38 1.56
C CYS A 238 -4.07 31.93 0.95
N PRO A 239 -3.63 33.16 1.30
CA PRO A 239 -2.35 33.69 0.85
C PRO A 239 -1.20 32.76 1.23
N ALA A 240 -0.16 32.67 0.39
CA ALA A 240 1.03 31.86 0.67
C ALA A 240 1.74 32.24 1.98
N SER A 241 1.57 33.49 2.43
CA SER A 241 2.07 34.00 3.72
C SER A 241 1.21 33.63 4.93
N SER A 242 0.07 32.95 4.75
CA SER A 242 -0.80 32.52 5.84
C SER A 242 -0.24 31.31 6.59
N ASP A 243 -0.59 31.18 7.86
CA ASP A 243 -0.24 29.98 8.65
C ASP A 243 -0.91 28.71 8.12
N VAL A 244 -2.13 28.83 7.57
CA VAL A 244 -2.86 27.68 6.98
C VAL A 244 -2.08 27.12 5.81
N HIS A 245 -1.65 27.97 4.87
CA HIS A 245 -0.88 27.55 3.71
C HIS A 245 0.44 26.90 4.11
N ARG A 246 1.19 27.52 5.04
CA ARG A 246 2.43 26.93 5.58
C ARG A 246 2.22 25.58 6.27
N ALA A 247 1.15 25.44 7.04
CA ALA A 247 0.84 24.19 7.74
C ALA A 247 0.45 23.08 6.75
N PHE A 248 -0.30 23.41 5.70
CA PHE A 248 -0.61 22.49 4.60
C PHE A 248 0.65 22.04 3.87
N ASP A 249 1.52 22.98 3.50
CA ASP A 249 2.78 22.69 2.84
C ASP A 249 3.68 21.77 3.68
N ALA A 250 3.73 21.99 5.01
CA ALA A 250 4.46 21.14 5.93
C ALA A 250 3.88 19.71 5.97
N ALA A 251 2.56 19.55 5.92
CA ALA A 251 1.91 18.24 5.84
C ALA A 251 2.24 17.51 4.53
N VAL A 252 2.24 18.23 3.41
CA VAL A 252 2.64 17.67 2.10
C VAL A 252 4.13 17.28 2.10
N ASP A 253 5.01 18.06 2.72
CA ASP A 253 6.42 17.70 2.88
C ASP A 253 6.60 16.47 3.77
N ALA A 254 5.86 16.37 4.88
CA ALA A 254 5.90 15.20 5.76
C ALA A 254 5.44 13.93 5.03
N MET A 255 4.37 14.00 4.22
CA MET A 255 3.92 12.88 3.39
C MET A 255 4.95 12.53 2.29
N THR A 256 5.59 13.53 1.70
CA THR A 256 6.67 13.34 0.73
C THR A 256 7.87 12.62 1.37
N ALA A 257 8.27 13.01 2.58
CA ALA A 257 9.33 12.38 3.34
C ALA A 257 8.99 10.93 3.70
N PHE A 258 7.75 10.65 4.10
CA PHE A 258 7.25 9.29 4.33
C PHE A 258 7.37 8.41 3.07
N ARG A 259 7.02 8.95 1.90
CA ARG A 259 7.18 8.24 0.62
C ARG A 259 8.65 8.03 0.25
N ASP A 260 9.53 8.98 0.52
CA ASP A 260 10.98 8.82 0.30
C ASP A 260 11.56 7.71 1.20
N ILE A 261 11.10 7.57 2.44
CA ILE A 261 11.44 6.44 3.31
C ILE A 261 11.00 5.12 2.66
N HIS A 262 9.77 5.03 2.18
CA HIS A 262 9.27 3.82 1.51
C HIS A 262 10.07 3.48 0.25
N ILE A 263 10.43 4.46 -0.57
CA ILE A 263 11.30 4.28 -1.75
C ILE A 263 12.66 3.72 -1.34
N LYS A 264 13.28 4.23 -0.27
CA LYS A 264 14.57 3.73 0.24
C LYS A 264 14.46 2.28 0.73
N ILE A 265 13.38 1.94 1.42
CA ILE A 265 13.08 0.55 1.81
C ILE A 265 12.97 -0.33 0.57
N VAL A 266 12.15 0.03 -0.41
CA VAL A 266 11.99 -0.78 -1.63
C VAL A 266 13.30 -0.94 -2.40
N ALA A 267 14.12 0.11 -2.47
CA ALA A 267 15.45 0.02 -3.06
C ALA A 267 16.34 -1.01 -2.35
N ARG A 268 16.32 -1.04 -1.02
CA ARG A 268 17.12 -1.97 -0.19
C ARG A 268 16.58 -3.40 -0.20
N TYR A 269 15.27 -3.59 -0.10
CA TYR A 269 14.63 -4.89 0.09
C TYR A 269 14.24 -5.59 -1.22
N ILE A 270 14.16 -4.85 -2.34
CA ILE A 270 13.76 -5.42 -3.63
C ILE A 270 14.81 -5.16 -4.70
N VAL A 271 15.17 -3.90 -4.94
CA VAL A 271 16.04 -3.55 -6.08
C VAL A 271 17.44 -4.13 -5.90
N ARG A 272 18.09 -3.91 -4.75
CA ARG A 272 19.45 -4.41 -4.50
C ARG A 272 19.52 -5.95 -4.53
N PRO A 273 18.69 -6.72 -3.81
CA PRO A 273 18.70 -8.18 -3.87
C PRO A 273 18.42 -8.72 -5.28
N SER A 274 17.50 -8.09 -6.03
CA SER A 274 17.18 -8.53 -7.40
C SER A 274 18.38 -8.51 -8.36
N ARG A 275 19.33 -7.57 -8.16
CA ARG A 275 20.54 -7.44 -8.98
C ARG A 275 21.60 -8.46 -8.60
N ALA A 276 21.71 -8.81 -7.31
CA ALA A 276 22.65 -9.83 -6.84
C ALA A 276 22.32 -11.21 -7.44
N VAL A 277 21.03 -11.55 -7.52
CA VAL A 277 20.57 -12.81 -8.13
C VAL A 277 20.91 -12.90 -9.62
N SER A 278 20.95 -11.79 -10.35
CA SER A 278 21.33 -11.80 -11.77
C SER A 278 22.79 -12.20 -12.02
N CYS A 279 23.65 -12.21 -10.99
CA CYS A 279 25.07 -12.56 -11.09
C CYS A 279 25.39 -14.03 -10.77
N GLU A 280 24.47 -14.82 -10.20
CA GLU A 280 24.80 -16.15 -9.60
C GLU A 280 24.01 -17.37 -10.14
N LEU A 281 23.21 -17.26 -11.21
CA LEU A 281 22.22 -18.31 -11.51
C LEU A 281 22.75 -19.61 -12.18
N THR A 282 22.86 -20.67 -11.37
CA THR A 282 22.48 -22.05 -11.74
C THR A 282 20.99 -22.30 -11.44
N SER A 283 20.40 -23.30 -12.10
CA SER A 283 18.99 -23.34 -12.53
C SER A 283 17.93 -23.83 -11.52
N GLU A 284 18.25 -24.16 -10.27
CA GLU A 284 17.39 -25.16 -9.57
C GLU A 284 16.19 -24.64 -8.74
N HIS A 285 16.09 -23.37 -8.33
CA HIS A 285 14.95 -22.93 -7.51
C HIS A 285 14.45 -21.50 -7.80
N LYS A 286 13.77 -21.29 -8.94
CA LYS A 286 13.11 -20.00 -9.26
C LYS A 286 11.70 -19.91 -8.65
N ASN A 287 11.54 -19.14 -7.57
CA ASN A 287 10.24 -18.84 -6.96
C ASN A 287 9.44 -17.80 -7.78
N ILE A 288 8.10 -17.80 -7.69
CA ILE A 288 7.18 -16.99 -8.55
C ILE A 288 7.55 -15.49 -8.57
N ALA A 289 7.79 -14.88 -7.40
CA ALA A 289 8.17 -13.47 -7.30
C ALA A 289 9.56 -13.17 -7.90
N THR A 290 10.49 -14.11 -7.79
CA THR A 290 11.86 -13.99 -8.31
C THR A 290 11.91 -14.27 -9.81
N ALA A 291 11.09 -15.20 -10.31
CA ALA A 291 10.97 -15.54 -11.72
C ALA A 291 10.40 -14.38 -12.54
N SER A 292 9.43 -13.64 -11.99
CA SER A 292 8.90 -12.42 -12.62
C SER A 292 9.86 -11.23 -12.56
N SER A 293 10.76 -11.20 -11.56
CA SER A 293 11.74 -10.11 -11.36
C SER A 293 13.06 -10.33 -12.12
N GLY A 294 13.58 -11.57 -12.17
CA GLY A 294 14.94 -11.90 -12.61
C GLY A 294 15.22 -11.79 -14.11
N ALA A 295 14.20 -11.99 -14.96
CA ALA A 295 14.35 -11.81 -16.42
C ALA A 295 14.10 -10.37 -16.89
N SER A 296 13.70 -9.46 -15.98
CA SER A 296 13.41 -8.05 -16.28
C SER A 296 14.56 -7.11 -15.85
N ALA A 297 15.53 -7.62 -15.10
CA ALA A 297 16.72 -6.86 -14.69
C ALA A 297 17.54 -6.37 -15.90
N THR A 298 17.48 -7.07 -17.03
CA THR A 298 18.11 -6.67 -18.31
C THR A 298 17.36 -5.56 -19.05
N ARG A 299 16.12 -5.21 -18.66
CA ARG A 299 15.30 -4.15 -19.26
C ARG A 299 14.81 -3.07 -18.28
N GLY A 300 15.23 -3.11 -17.01
CA GLY A 300 14.95 -2.05 -16.04
C GLY A 300 13.55 -2.05 -15.41
N GLU A 301 12.71 -3.06 -15.63
CA GLU A 301 11.31 -3.08 -15.14
C GLU A 301 11.10 -4.11 -14.03
N LEU A 302 11.49 -3.78 -12.79
CA LEU A 302 11.17 -4.61 -11.63
C LEU A 302 9.69 -4.49 -11.27
N LYS A 303 8.98 -5.62 -11.20
CA LYS A 303 7.55 -5.66 -10.84
C LYS A 303 7.33 -5.79 -9.33
N GLY A 304 6.39 -5.02 -8.79
CA GLY A 304 5.89 -5.21 -7.42
C GLY A 304 5.05 -6.48 -7.27
N THR A 305 4.70 -6.87 -6.04
CA THR A 305 3.80 -8.02 -5.76
C THR A 305 2.39 -7.81 -6.33
N GLY A 306 1.97 -6.55 -6.48
CA GLY A 306 0.74 -6.18 -7.17
C GLY A 306 0.89 -5.96 -8.69
N GLY A 307 2.08 -6.19 -9.27
CA GLY A 307 2.27 -6.26 -10.71
C GLY A 307 2.68 -4.97 -11.44
N THR A 308 2.81 -3.83 -10.75
CA THR A 308 3.25 -2.55 -11.34
C THR A 308 4.76 -2.47 -11.55
N ASN A 309 5.23 -1.59 -12.45
CA ASN A 309 6.64 -1.18 -12.49
C ASN A 309 6.95 -0.40 -11.21
N LEU A 310 7.61 -1.07 -10.28
CA LEU A 310 7.62 -0.70 -8.87
C LEU A 310 8.25 0.66 -8.62
N MET A 311 9.45 0.90 -9.18
CA MET A 311 10.17 2.16 -8.94
C MET A 311 9.55 3.34 -9.68
N ALA A 312 9.02 3.12 -10.90
CA ALA A 312 8.33 4.16 -11.65
C ALA A 312 7.06 4.60 -10.91
N PHE A 313 6.25 3.64 -10.45
CA PHE A 313 5.05 3.89 -9.67
C PHE A 313 5.36 4.69 -8.40
N LEU A 314 6.28 4.22 -7.55
CA LEU A 314 6.57 4.88 -6.27
C LEU A 314 7.11 6.30 -6.42
N LYS A 315 7.99 6.52 -7.42
CA LYS A 315 8.50 7.87 -7.72
C LYS A 315 7.39 8.78 -8.20
N GLN A 316 6.54 8.31 -9.12
CA GLN A 316 5.41 9.07 -9.60
C GLN A 316 4.46 9.45 -8.47
N THR A 317 4.09 8.53 -7.58
CA THR A 317 3.19 8.82 -6.46
C THR A 317 3.77 9.86 -5.49
N ARG A 318 5.09 9.82 -5.25
CA ARG A 318 5.78 10.87 -4.48
C ARG A 318 5.78 12.21 -5.20
N ASP A 319 6.09 12.23 -6.50
CA ASP A 319 6.15 13.47 -7.27
C ASP A 319 4.75 14.08 -7.46
N GLU A 320 3.69 13.27 -7.48
CA GLU A 320 2.28 13.70 -7.39
C GLU A 320 1.95 14.31 -6.03
N THR A 321 2.45 13.72 -4.94
CA THR A 321 2.29 14.27 -3.58
C THR A 321 2.93 15.65 -3.48
N ARG A 322 4.17 15.81 -3.94
CA ARG A 322 4.86 17.11 -3.91
C ARG A 322 4.09 18.19 -4.68
N ARG A 323 3.48 17.83 -5.81
CA ARG A 323 2.69 18.74 -6.64
C ARG A 323 1.34 19.13 -6.02
N ALA A 324 0.92 18.53 -4.91
CA ALA A 324 -0.29 18.94 -4.22
C ALA A 324 -0.22 20.39 -3.72
N LYS A 325 0.99 20.93 -3.52
CA LYS A 325 1.25 22.35 -3.20
C LYS A 325 0.95 23.29 -4.37
N ASP A 326 1.17 22.81 -5.59
CA ASP A 326 1.09 23.60 -6.82
C ASP A 326 -0.33 23.64 -7.40
N ALA A 327 -1.31 23.05 -6.71
CA ALA A 327 -2.69 23.00 -7.17
C ALA A 327 -3.30 24.41 -7.15
N VAL A 328 -3.49 24.99 -8.33
CA VAL A 328 -4.19 26.27 -8.49
C VAL A 328 -5.67 26.08 -8.15
N PRO A 329 -6.31 26.98 -7.38
CA PRO A 329 -7.75 26.95 -7.17
C PRO A 329 -8.47 26.93 -8.53
N VAL A 330 -9.35 25.94 -8.74
CA VAL A 330 -10.30 26.01 -9.85
C VAL A 330 -11.33 27.06 -9.45
N CYS A 331 -11.27 28.25 -10.06
CA CYS A 331 -12.30 29.28 -9.95
C CYS A 331 -13.66 28.77 -10.42
#